data_AF-A0A1G7PX08-F1
#
_entry.id   AF-A0A1G7PX08-F1
#
_cell.length_a   1.000
_cell.length_b   1.000
_cell.length_c   1.000
_cell.angle_alpha   90.00
_cell.angle_beta   90.00
_cell.angle_gamma   90.00
#
_symmetry.space_group_name_H-M   'P 1'
#
loop_
_entity.id
_entity.type
_entity.pdbx_description
1 polymer ?
#
loop_
_entity_poly.entity_id
_entity_poly.type
_entity_poly.pdbx_seq_one_letter_code
_entity_poly.pdbx_strand_id
1 'polypeptide(L)'
;MKAIGILFSSLAFLLFSCGAKHGKQQLAKVNDSAKLTHQKLDSVPVKIDTLEKLAARMVASAESYRNDGNTEAEQIFINAFIEVLKEPEAFETNYTNLKKYDIQVLTADDGKLRVFYWLSPYSGSMWHVQNIVQYKDENNEITALSFNSLYQDKDDDGSPTPFFDHIYNLNTSPQKTYLFTGYGQMSGTEPYTVSHTLVIDHAKFSINKALFKIGKAVKTQLFAAAELEEDQDKEKLLAKLAINYNAKDKTISYPEINETKNGSVLTGKRSVLTFRDGIFK
;
A
#
# COMPACT_ATOMS: atom_id res chain seq x y z
N MET A 1 19.77 -37.05 -32.79
CA MET A 1 21.21 -36.76 -32.97
C MET A 1 21.34 -35.25 -33.11
N LYS A 2 22.06 -34.46 -32.31
CA LYS A 2 23.21 -34.67 -31.40
C LYS A 2 23.12 -33.69 -30.21
N ALA A 3 23.70 -34.11 -29.09
CA ALA A 3 23.95 -33.35 -27.87
C ALA A 3 25.10 -32.33 -28.03
N ILE A 4 25.18 -31.35 -27.10
CA ILE A 4 26.36 -30.61 -26.56
C ILE A 4 25.79 -29.84 -25.36
N GLY A 5 26.37 -29.73 -24.16
CA GLY A 5 27.66 -30.15 -23.61
C GLY A 5 27.83 -29.40 -22.27
N ILE A 6 28.16 -30.15 -21.23
CA ILE A 6 28.42 -29.67 -19.85
C ILE A 6 29.77 -28.95 -19.80
N LEU A 7 29.90 -27.90 -19.00
CA LEU A 7 31.20 -27.47 -18.47
C LEU A 7 31.07 -27.04 -16.99
N PHE A 8 31.60 -27.93 -16.14
CA PHE A 8 31.99 -27.67 -14.76
C PHE A 8 33.22 -26.75 -14.74
N SER A 9 33.30 -25.87 -13.74
CA SER A 9 34.59 -25.39 -13.24
C SER A 9 34.48 -25.19 -11.73
N SER A 10 35.01 -26.17 -11.03
CA SER A 10 35.43 -26.13 -9.63
C SER A 10 36.70 -25.29 -9.51
N LEU A 11 36.80 -24.47 -8.45
CA LEU A 11 38.08 -23.95 -8.00
C LEU A 11 38.20 -24.13 -6.48
N ALA A 12 39.32 -24.72 -6.09
CA ALA A 12 39.61 -25.25 -4.78
C ALA A 12 40.30 -24.24 -3.84
N PHE A 13 39.97 -24.38 -2.55
CA PHE A 13 40.78 -24.24 -1.33
C PHE A 13 42.13 -23.51 -1.37
N LEU A 14 42.30 -22.56 -0.43
CA LEU A 14 43.44 -22.49 0.49
C LEU A 14 42.96 -21.94 1.86
N LEU A 15 42.93 -22.79 2.90
CA LEU A 15 43.87 -22.84 4.03
C LEU A 15 43.82 -21.63 4.98
N PHE A 16 43.35 -21.84 6.22
CA PHE A 16 44.16 -21.60 7.43
C PHE A 16 43.65 -22.48 8.59
N SER A 17 44.62 -23.09 9.26
CA SER A 17 44.51 -24.03 10.37
C SER A 17 45.10 -23.39 11.63
N CYS A 18 44.67 -23.92 12.78
CA CYS A 18 45.30 -23.93 14.10
C CYS A 18 45.06 -22.76 15.07
N GLY A 19 44.52 -23.14 16.24
CA GLY A 19 44.57 -22.34 17.46
C GLY A 19 43.64 -22.85 18.57
N ALA A 20 43.77 -24.12 18.99
CA ALA A 20 43.11 -24.62 20.20
C ALA A 20 43.91 -24.23 21.45
N LYS A 21 43.24 -23.75 22.51
CA LYS A 21 43.64 -24.05 23.90
C LYS A 21 42.50 -23.82 24.91
N HIS A 22 42.44 -24.78 25.83
CA HIS A 22 41.45 -24.99 26.90
C HIS A 22 41.44 -23.94 28.01
N GLY A 23 40.28 -23.81 28.64
CA GLY A 23 40.13 -23.38 30.04
C GLY A 23 38.75 -23.77 30.58
N LYS A 24 38.67 -24.90 31.30
CA LYS A 24 37.52 -25.27 32.15
C LYS A 24 37.65 -24.55 33.49
N GLN A 25 36.55 -24.00 34.03
CA GLN A 25 36.30 -24.06 35.46
C GLN A 25 34.79 -23.97 35.78
N GLN A 26 34.41 -24.73 36.80
CA GLN A 26 33.07 -25.12 37.24
C GLN A 26 32.43 -24.13 38.22
N LEU A 27 31.09 -24.08 38.17
CA LEU A 27 30.10 -24.01 39.26
C LEU A 27 30.18 -22.90 40.33
N ALA A 28 29.10 -22.11 40.41
CA ALA A 28 28.34 -21.91 41.65
C ALA A 28 26.89 -21.51 41.34
N LYS A 29 25.94 -22.27 41.92
CA LYS A 29 24.53 -21.89 42.07
C LYS A 29 24.42 -20.83 43.17
N VAL A 30 23.67 -19.75 42.91
CA VAL A 30 22.92 -19.01 43.94
C VAL A 30 21.59 -18.62 43.32
N ASN A 31 20.50 -19.14 43.90
CA ASN A 31 19.17 -18.60 43.72
C ASN A 31 19.11 -17.28 44.49
N ASP A 32 18.66 -16.19 43.88
CA ASP A 32 17.88 -15.25 44.64
C ASP A 32 16.81 -14.57 43.82
N SER A 33 15.63 -14.51 44.43
CA SER A 33 14.39 -14.05 43.85
C SER A 33 14.26 -12.57 44.17
N ALA A 34 14.49 -11.69 43.20
CA ALA A 34 14.13 -10.29 43.29
C ALA A 34 13.12 -9.95 42.19
N LYS A 35 11.85 -9.93 42.58
CA LYS A 35 10.79 -9.18 41.89
C LYS A 35 11.23 -7.73 41.78
N LEU A 36 11.39 -7.19 40.57
CA LEU A 36 11.29 -5.76 40.31
C LEU A 36 10.87 -5.52 38.86
N THR A 37 9.60 -5.13 38.74
CA THR A 37 9.03 -4.13 37.83
C THR A 37 9.24 -4.29 36.32
N HIS A 38 8.10 -4.48 35.65
CA HIS A 38 7.85 -4.20 34.24
C HIS A 38 8.57 -2.94 33.74
N GLN A 39 9.56 -3.15 32.88
CA GLN A 39 9.80 -2.28 31.73
C GLN A 39 9.94 -3.21 30.52
N LYS A 40 8.82 -3.41 29.82
CA LYS A 40 8.82 -3.94 28.47
C LYS A 40 9.35 -2.82 27.58
N LEU A 41 10.67 -2.70 27.48
CA LEU A 41 11.27 -1.94 26.39
C LEU A 41 11.03 -2.76 25.13
N ASP A 42 10.38 -2.12 24.16
CA ASP A 42 10.08 -2.63 22.83
C ASP A 42 11.33 -3.24 22.18
N SER A 43 11.39 -4.57 22.16
CA SER A 43 12.33 -5.26 21.29
C SER A 43 11.79 -5.17 19.86
N VAL A 44 12.20 -4.12 19.15
CA VAL A 44 12.03 -4.04 17.70
C VAL A 44 12.68 -5.29 17.08
N PRO A 45 11.93 -6.14 16.35
CA PRO A 45 12.51 -7.30 15.69
C PRO A 45 13.65 -6.85 14.75
N VAL A 46 14.77 -7.59 14.74
CA VAL A 46 15.98 -7.33 13.91
C VAL A 46 15.66 -7.10 12.42
N LYS A 47 14.54 -7.64 11.93
CA LYS A 47 14.03 -7.43 10.56
C LYS A 47 13.49 -6.02 10.32
N ILE A 48 12.91 -5.35 11.33
CA ILE A 48 12.41 -3.97 11.21
C ILE A 48 13.57 -2.97 11.11
N ASP A 49 14.65 -3.15 11.87
CA ASP A 49 15.87 -2.34 11.72
C ASP A 49 16.46 -2.47 10.31
N THR A 50 16.26 -3.63 9.68
CA THR A 50 16.64 -3.87 8.28
C THR A 50 15.71 -3.13 7.32
N LEU A 51 14.39 -3.14 7.56
CA LEU A 51 13.42 -2.37 6.77
C LEU A 51 13.66 -0.87 6.85
N GLU A 52 13.97 -0.31 8.02
CA GLU A 52 14.25 1.12 8.15
C GLU A 52 15.49 1.54 7.37
N LYS A 53 16.52 0.70 7.32
CA LYS A 53 17.72 0.95 6.49
C LYS A 53 17.38 0.91 5.01
N LEU A 54 16.51 -0.01 4.58
CA LEU A 54 16.05 -0.09 3.20
C LEU A 54 15.17 1.11 2.81
N ALA A 55 14.26 1.53 3.68
CA ALA A 55 13.45 2.73 3.49
C ALA A 55 14.33 4.00 3.38
N ALA A 56 15.35 4.14 4.24
CA ALA A 56 16.30 5.25 4.14
C ALA A 56 17.05 5.27 2.79
N ARG A 57 17.47 4.09 2.31
CA ARG A 57 18.13 3.96 0.99
C ARG A 57 17.18 4.30 -0.16
N MET A 58 15.93 3.88 -0.07
CA MET A 58 14.89 4.24 -1.03
C MET A 58 14.68 5.75 -1.09
N VAL A 59 14.52 6.43 0.05
CA VAL A 59 14.36 7.90 0.05
C VAL A 59 15.61 8.59 -0.51
N ALA A 60 16.81 8.10 -0.16
CA ALA A 60 18.07 8.66 -0.63
C ALA A 60 18.32 8.45 -2.15
N SER A 61 17.62 7.52 -2.81
CA SER A 61 17.82 7.23 -4.24
C SER A 61 17.11 8.21 -5.18
N ALA A 62 16.31 9.15 -4.66
CA ALA A 62 15.54 10.11 -5.45
C ALA A 62 16.39 10.86 -6.49
N GLU A 63 17.60 11.29 -6.09
CA GLU A 63 18.52 12.00 -6.98
C GLU A 63 19.14 11.06 -8.03
N SER A 64 19.41 9.80 -7.69
CA SER A 64 19.89 8.81 -8.67
C SER A 64 18.87 8.68 -9.80
N TYR A 65 17.59 8.45 -9.46
CA TYR A 65 16.53 8.31 -10.46
C TYR A 65 16.39 9.51 -11.39
N ARG A 66 16.51 10.74 -10.86
CA ARG A 66 16.46 11.94 -11.72
C ARG A 66 17.57 11.97 -12.76
N ASN A 67 18.72 11.35 -12.46
CA ASN A 67 19.89 11.35 -13.31
C ASN A 67 19.93 10.14 -14.28
N ASP A 68 19.50 8.95 -13.85
CA ASP A 68 19.66 7.71 -14.62
C ASP A 68 18.41 6.81 -14.71
N GLY A 69 17.28 7.22 -14.12
CA GLY A 69 16.02 6.46 -14.12
C GLY A 69 16.02 5.22 -13.22
N ASN A 70 17.02 5.04 -12.35
CA ASN A 70 17.16 3.83 -11.53
C ASN A 70 16.10 3.74 -10.41
N THR A 71 15.28 2.68 -10.45
CA THR A 71 14.23 2.39 -9.47
C THR A 71 14.53 1.23 -8.50
N GLU A 72 15.74 0.68 -8.57
CA GLU A 72 16.12 -0.57 -7.88
C GLU A 72 15.95 -0.49 -6.36
N ALA A 73 16.29 0.64 -5.75
CA ALA A 73 16.20 0.81 -4.30
C ALA A 73 14.76 0.69 -3.78
N GLU A 74 13.78 1.27 -4.48
CA GLU A 74 12.36 1.15 -4.13
C GLU A 74 11.87 -0.30 -4.33
N GLN A 75 12.26 -0.95 -5.43
CA GLN A 75 11.86 -2.33 -5.68
C GLN A 75 12.41 -3.31 -4.63
N ILE A 76 13.66 -3.13 -4.20
CA ILE A 76 14.26 -3.90 -3.10
C ILE A 76 13.48 -3.68 -1.80
N PHE A 77 13.12 -2.43 -1.49
CA PHE A 77 12.33 -2.12 -0.30
C PHE A 77 10.95 -2.78 -0.37
N ILE A 78 10.21 -2.62 -1.48
CA ILE A 78 8.87 -3.21 -1.67
C ILE A 78 8.92 -4.73 -1.45
N ASN A 79 9.86 -5.42 -2.09
CA ASN A 79 9.98 -6.87 -2.00
C ASN A 79 10.28 -7.31 -0.56
N ALA A 80 11.25 -6.67 0.10
CA ALA A 80 11.58 -6.97 1.49
C ALA A 80 10.40 -6.69 2.43
N PHE A 81 9.66 -5.60 2.18
CA PHE A 81 8.54 -5.21 3.03
C PHE A 81 7.37 -6.17 2.90
N ILE A 82 7.03 -6.61 1.69
CA ILE A 82 6.00 -7.64 1.46
C ILE A 82 6.32 -8.92 2.22
N GLU A 83 7.55 -9.40 2.17
CA GLU A 83 7.94 -10.63 2.87
C GLU A 83 7.81 -10.49 4.39
N VAL A 84 8.22 -9.36 4.97
CA VAL A 84 8.00 -9.08 6.40
C VAL A 84 6.51 -9.03 6.73
N LEU A 85 5.69 -8.41 5.89
CA LEU A 85 4.25 -8.28 6.11
C LEU A 85 3.48 -9.60 6.03
N LYS A 86 4.06 -10.67 5.49
CA LYS A 86 3.46 -12.02 5.51
C LYS A 86 3.63 -12.74 6.86
N GLU A 87 4.48 -12.23 7.75
CA GLU A 87 4.72 -12.87 9.04
C GLU A 87 3.51 -12.68 9.99
N PRO A 88 3.12 -13.70 10.79
CA PRO A 88 1.98 -13.64 11.72
C PRO A 88 1.95 -12.39 12.62
N GLU A 89 3.10 -12.01 13.16
CA GLU A 89 3.26 -10.89 14.09
C GLU A 89 3.21 -9.52 13.40
N ALA A 90 3.45 -9.47 12.08
CA ALA A 90 3.50 -8.23 11.32
C ALA A 90 2.14 -7.52 11.28
N PHE A 91 1.04 -8.27 11.28
CA PHE A 91 -0.30 -7.68 11.18
C PHE A 91 -0.67 -6.83 12.40
N GLU A 92 -0.17 -7.18 13.59
CA GLU A 92 -0.39 -6.40 14.82
C GLU A 92 0.76 -5.42 15.10
N THR A 93 1.81 -5.45 14.29
CA THR A 93 2.99 -4.59 14.48
C THR A 93 2.65 -3.13 14.20
N ASN A 94 3.13 -2.25 15.10
CA ASN A 94 3.05 -0.81 14.93
C ASN A 94 4.25 -0.29 14.12
N TYR A 95 3.98 0.21 12.91
CA TYR A 95 4.98 0.73 11.97
C TYR A 95 5.17 2.25 12.06
N THR A 96 4.93 2.86 13.22
CA THR A 96 5.10 4.31 13.43
C THR A 96 6.48 4.82 13.03
N ASN A 97 7.54 4.00 13.20
CA ASN A 97 8.89 4.38 12.77
C ASN A 97 9.03 4.61 11.27
N LEU A 98 8.18 3.99 10.43
CA LEU A 98 8.25 4.17 8.98
C LEU A 98 7.70 5.54 8.53
N LYS A 99 6.94 6.23 9.38
CA LYS A 99 6.43 7.59 9.10
C LYS A 99 7.54 8.61 8.84
N LYS A 100 8.74 8.41 9.39
CA LYS A 100 9.90 9.29 9.13
C LYS A 100 10.39 9.23 7.67
N TYR A 101 9.90 8.26 6.90
CA TYR A 101 10.16 8.08 5.47
C TYR A 101 8.88 8.29 4.65
N ASP A 102 7.88 8.96 5.22
CA ASP A 102 6.56 9.22 4.61
C ASP A 102 5.76 7.96 4.23
N ILE A 103 6.14 6.81 4.78
CA ILE A 103 5.40 5.57 4.66
C ILE A 103 4.31 5.56 5.73
N GLN A 104 3.08 5.66 5.27
CA GLN A 104 1.89 5.70 6.09
C GLN A 104 1.18 4.36 6.11
N VAL A 105 0.32 4.16 7.11
CA VAL A 105 -0.52 2.97 7.24
C VAL A 105 -1.96 3.40 7.39
N LEU A 106 -2.82 2.88 6.54
CA LEU A 106 -4.26 2.98 6.64
C LEU A 106 -4.84 1.61 6.98
N THR A 107 -5.72 1.55 7.98
CA THR A 107 -6.37 0.31 8.41
C THR A 107 -7.87 0.43 8.15
N ALA A 108 -8.48 -0.64 7.62
CA ALA A 108 -9.92 -0.71 7.41
C ALA A 108 -10.70 -0.66 8.73
N ASP A 109 -11.95 -0.21 8.65
CA ASP A 109 -12.85 -0.07 9.81
C ASP A 109 -12.97 -1.34 10.67
N ASP A 110 -12.87 -2.52 10.05
CA ASP A 110 -12.97 -3.80 10.74
C ASP A 110 -11.63 -4.36 11.23
N GLY A 111 -10.53 -3.63 10.97
CA GLY A 111 -9.17 -4.01 11.35
C GLY A 111 -8.61 -5.21 10.57
N LYS A 112 -9.28 -5.70 9.50
CA LYS A 112 -8.85 -6.93 8.80
C LYS A 112 -8.04 -6.68 7.53
N LEU A 113 -7.90 -5.43 7.15
CA LEU A 113 -7.11 -4.99 6.01
C LEU A 113 -6.30 -3.76 6.38
N ARG A 114 -5.04 -3.72 5.96
CA ARG A 114 -4.12 -2.59 6.06
C ARG A 114 -3.57 -2.26 4.68
N VAL A 115 -3.37 -0.98 4.40
CA VAL A 115 -2.62 -0.50 3.25
C VAL A 115 -1.48 0.36 3.73
N PHE A 116 -0.28 0.01 3.27
CA PHE A 116 0.93 0.79 3.45
C PHE A 116 1.15 1.58 2.18
N TYR A 117 1.39 2.88 2.31
CA TYR A 117 1.50 3.74 1.14
C TYR A 117 2.49 4.88 1.33
N TRP A 118 3.10 5.32 0.23
CA TRP A 118 4.02 6.45 0.19
C TRP A 118 4.07 7.04 -1.23
N LEU A 119 4.47 8.31 -1.34
CA LEU A 119 4.83 8.87 -2.63
C LEU A 119 6.15 8.26 -3.07
N SER A 120 6.20 7.61 -4.24
CA SER A 120 7.46 7.12 -4.77
C SER A 120 8.47 8.28 -4.87
N PRO A 121 9.74 8.08 -4.47
CA PRO A 121 10.81 9.06 -4.69
C PRO A 121 10.97 9.47 -6.17
N TYR A 122 10.38 8.68 -7.06
CA TYR A 122 10.43 8.80 -8.51
C TYR A 122 9.21 9.53 -9.08
N SER A 123 8.36 10.08 -8.21
CA SER A 123 7.22 10.88 -8.61
C SER A 123 7.65 12.18 -9.29
N GLY A 124 7.11 12.44 -10.48
CA GLY A 124 7.26 13.69 -11.20
C GLY A 124 6.13 14.67 -10.88
N SER A 125 5.64 15.39 -11.90
CA SER A 125 4.43 16.22 -11.78
C SER A 125 3.16 15.37 -11.56
N MET A 126 3.19 14.11 -11.97
CA MET A 126 2.18 13.11 -11.64
C MET A 126 2.63 12.34 -10.39
N TRP A 127 1.73 12.14 -9.44
CA TRP A 127 2.07 11.46 -8.19
C TRP A 127 2.09 9.95 -8.38
N HIS A 128 3.24 9.29 -8.29
CA HIS A 128 3.29 7.83 -8.31
C HIS A 128 3.21 7.28 -6.88
N VAL A 129 2.01 6.92 -6.41
CA VAL A 129 1.82 6.37 -5.06
C VAL A 129 2.02 4.87 -5.07
N GLN A 130 2.97 4.39 -4.26
CA GLN A 130 3.12 2.97 -4.01
C GLN A 130 2.14 2.52 -2.94
N ASN A 131 1.56 1.34 -3.12
CA ASN A 131 0.62 0.76 -2.18
C ASN A 131 0.94 -0.72 -1.97
N ILE A 132 1.06 -1.16 -0.71
CA ILE A 132 1.13 -2.57 -0.33
C ILE A 132 -0.09 -2.89 0.53
N VAL A 133 -0.88 -3.87 0.09
CA VAL A 133 -2.03 -4.36 0.86
C VAL A 133 -1.59 -5.52 1.72
N GLN A 134 -2.02 -5.52 2.97
CA GLN A 134 -1.92 -6.63 3.90
C GLN A 134 -3.32 -6.97 4.43
N TYR A 135 -3.75 -8.23 4.39
CA TYR A 135 -5.08 -8.62 4.86
C TYR A 135 -5.09 -10.00 5.50
N LYS A 136 -6.10 -10.24 6.35
CA LYS A 136 -6.45 -11.56 6.89
C LYS A 136 -7.67 -12.11 6.13
N ASP A 137 -7.53 -13.32 5.60
CA ASP A 137 -8.63 -14.02 4.92
C ASP A 137 -9.68 -14.57 5.93
N GLU A 138 -10.59 -15.45 5.48
CA GLU A 138 -11.52 -16.13 6.40
C GLU A 138 -10.86 -17.13 7.37
N ASN A 139 -9.68 -17.64 7.05
CA ASN A 139 -8.92 -18.61 7.85
C ASN A 139 -7.91 -17.94 8.78
N ASN A 140 -7.83 -16.60 8.76
CA ASN A 140 -6.81 -15.77 9.42
C ASN A 140 -5.40 -15.95 8.85
N GLU A 141 -5.27 -16.48 7.63
CA GLU A 141 -4.01 -16.45 6.90
C GLU A 141 -3.71 -15.01 6.46
N ILE A 142 -2.47 -14.58 6.68
CA ILE A 142 -2.04 -13.23 6.29
C ILE A 142 -1.48 -13.29 4.89
N THR A 143 -1.99 -12.40 4.05
CA THR A 143 -1.43 -12.14 2.73
C THR A 143 -0.93 -10.71 2.67
N ALA A 144 0.20 -10.49 2.02
CA ALA A 144 0.68 -9.17 1.64
C ALA A 144 1.11 -9.14 0.17
N LEU A 145 0.76 -8.09 -0.55
CA LEU A 145 1.05 -7.93 -1.97
C LEU A 145 1.08 -6.46 -2.38
N SER A 146 1.87 -6.12 -3.41
CA SER A 146 1.88 -4.78 -4.00
C SER A 146 0.62 -4.58 -4.84
N PHE A 147 -0.01 -3.41 -4.72
CA PHE A 147 -1.16 -3.05 -5.54
C PHE A 147 -0.82 -3.03 -7.04
N ASN A 148 0.41 -2.66 -7.40
CA ASN A 148 0.88 -2.66 -8.80
C ASN A 148 0.86 -4.07 -9.39
N SER A 149 1.05 -5.11 -8.58
CA SER A 149 0.96 -6.50 -9.06
C SER A 149 -0.45 -6.95 -9.43
N LEU A 150 -1.48 -6.19 -9.02
CA LEU A 150 -2.89 -6.49 -9.28
C LEU A 150 -3.41 -5.87 -10.58
N TYR A 151 -2.86 -4.71 -10.94
CA TYR A 151 -3.05 -4.16 -12.27
C TYR A 151 -2.25 -5.04 -13.22
N GLN A 152 -2.93 -5.92 -13.95
CA GLN A 152 -2.29 -6.68 -15.02
C GLN A 152 -1.85 -5.65 -16.07
N ASP A 153 -0.57 -5.26 -16.06
CA ASP A 153 0.09 -4.39 -17.03
C ASP A 153 -0.39 -4.69 -18.45
N LYS A 154 -1.42 -3.97 -18.88
CA LYS A 154 -1.96 -3.94 -20.23
C LYS A 154 -2.52 -2.54 -20.41
N ASP A 155 -1.64 -1.64 -20.81
CA ASP A 155 -1.94 -0.44 -21.57
C ASP A 155 -2.50 0.79 -20.83
N ASP A 156 -2.26 0.97 -19.52
CA ASP A 156 -2.60 2.24 -18.84
C ASP A 156 -1.34 3.06 -18.53
N ASP A 157 -0.95 3.88 -19.50
CA ASP A 157 0.01 4.98 -19.32
C ASP A 157 -0.56 5.98 -18.29
N GLY A 158 -0.33 5.71 -17.01
CA GLY A 158 -0.29 6.77 -16.01
C GLY A 158 -1.60 7.13 -15.33
N SER A 159 -2.40 6.17 -14.90
CA SER A 159 -3.23 6.41 -13.71
C SER A 159 -2.44 5.95 -12.49
N PRO A 160 -1.72 6.84 -11.79
CA PRO A 160 -1.05 6.42 -10.58
C PRO A 160 -2.10 6.06 -9.54
N THR A 161 -1.88 4.96 -8.81
CA THR A 161 -2.67 4.62 -7.63
C THR A 161 -2.82 5.86 -6.73
N PRO A 162 -4.01 6.17 -6.20
CA PRO A 162 -4.21 7.35 -5.35
C PRO A 162 -3.54 7.19 -3.98
N PHE A 163 -3.46 8.29 -3.25
CA PHE A 163 -3.43 8.25 -1.79
C PHE A 163 -4.80 7.89 -1.26
N PHE A 164 -4.91 6.74 -0.60
CA PHE A 164 -6.13 6.39 0.11
C PHE A 164 -6.20 7.12 1.44
N ASP A 165 -7.36 7.71 1.73
CA ASP A 165 -7.64 8.40 2.99
C ASP A 165 -8.49 7.55 3.94
N HIS A 166 -9.29 6.63 3.39
CA HIS A 166 -10.18 5.79 4.18
C HIS A 166 -10.47 4.45 3.51
N ILE A 167 -10.76 3.43 4.35
CA ILE A 167 -11.15 2.09 3.90
C ILE A 167 -12.36 1.63 4.71
N TYR A 168 -13.53 1.71 4.09
CA TYR A 168 -14.79 1.27 4.68
C TYR A 168 -15.01 -0.21 4.44
N ASN A 169 -15.45 -0.94 5.46
CA ASN A 169 -16.00 -2.29 5.27
C ASN A 169 -17.50 -2.21 4.97
N LEU A 170 -17.93 -2.72 3.80
CA LEU A 170 -19.34 -2.71 3.40
C LEU A 170 -20.16 -3.86 4.02
N ASN A 171 -19.54 -4.73 4.81
CA ASN A 171 -20.15 -5.85 5.53
C ASN A 171 -20.98 -6.77 4.63
N THR A 172 -20.50 -7.03 3.42
CA THR A 172 -21.10 -8.00 2.52
C THR A 172 -20.75 -9.43 2.91
N SER A 173 -21.62 -10.37 2.58
CA SER A 173 -21.43 -11.81 2.78
C SER A 173 -21.89 -12.55 1.51
N PRO A 174 -21.23 -13.65 1.10
CA PRO A 174 -20.05 -14.29 1.73
C PRO A 174 -18.73 -13.56 1.45
N GLN A 175 -18.68 -12.72 0.40
CA GLN A 175 -17.49 -11.97 0.02
C GLN A 175 -17.31 -10.74 0.90
N LYS A 176 -16.10 -10.51 1.42
CA LYS A 176 -15.77 -9.25 2.12
C LYS A 176 -15.48 -8.17 1.09
N THR A 177 -16.28 -7.12 1.09
CA THR A 177 -16.13 -5.99 0.15
C THR A 177 -15.76 -4.73 0.93
N TYR A 178 -14.73 -4.06 0.46
CA TYR A 178 -14.22 -2.82 1.01
C TYR A 178 -14.38 -1.70 -0.02
N LEU A 179 -14.67 -0.51 0.49
CA LEU A 179 -14.75 0.71 -0.29
C LEU A 179 -13.58 1.60 0.12
N PHE A 180 -12.74 1.93 -0.84
CA PHE A 180 -11.63 2.83 -0.66
C PHE A 180 -12.04 4.20 -1.14
N THR A 181 -11.68 5.23 -0.40
CA THR A 181 -11.71 6.62 -0.87
C THR A 181 -10.31 7.18 -0.84
N GLY A 182 -10.03 8.09 -1.77
CA GLY A 182 -8.72 8.67 -1.89
C GLY A 182 -8.66 9.82 -2.86
N TYR A 183 -7.46 10.35 -2.99
CA TYR A 183 -7.15 11.48 -3.85
C TYR A 183 -5.78 11.31 -4.49
N GLY A 184 -5.53 12.07 -5.54
CA GLY A 184 -4.24 12.09 -6.18
C GLY A 184 -4.05 13.31 -7.06
N GLN A 185 -3.02 13.23 -7.88
CA GLN A 185 -2.65 14.28 -8.82
C GLN A 185 -2.22 13.65 -10.14
N MET A 186 -2.90 14.05 -11.23
CA MET A 186 -2.51 13.71 -12.59
C MET A 186 -1.38 14.63 -13.07
N SER A 187 -0.87 14.39 -14.29
CA SER A 187 0.07 15.31 -14.93
C SER A 187 -0.53 16.74 -15.01
N GLY A 188 0.35 17.76 -15.05
CA GLY A 188 -0.11 19.15 -15.04
C GLY A 188 -0.68 19.62 -13.68
N THR A 189 -0.49 18.84 -12.62
CA THR A 189 -0.93 19.13 -11.25
C THR A 189 -2.45 19.06 -11.02
N GLU A 190 -3.21 18.51 -11.97
CA GLU A 190 -4.65 18.37 -11.86
C GLU A 190 -5.04 17.45 -10.69
N PRO A 191 -5.72 17.97 -9.65
CA PRO A 191 -6.16 17.16 -8.53
C PRO A 191 -7.34 16.28 -8.92
N TYR A 192 -7.35 15.06 -8.38
CA TYR A 192 -8.49 14.17 -8.52
C TYR A 192 -8.83 13.48 -7.21
N THR A 193 -10.05 12.95 -7.15
CA THR A 193 -10.52 12.06 -6.09
C THR A 193 -11.15 10.82 -6.71
N VAL A 194 -11.05 9.72 -6.00
CA VAL A 194 -11.49 8.42 -6.49
C VAL A 194 -12.11 7.62 -5.36
N SER A 195 -13.10 6.81 -5.70
CA SER A 195 -13.55 5.74 -4.85
C SER A 195 -13.48 4.43 -5.61
N HIS A 196 -12.73 3.48 -5.05
CA HIS A 196 -12.46 2.20 -5.67
C HIS A 196 -13.03 1.08 -4.81
N THR A 197 -13.53 0.03 -5.46
CA THR A 197 -13.94 -1.17 -4.75
C THR A 197 -12.79 -2.15 -4.65
N LEU A 198 -12.66 -2.79 -3.49
CA LEU A 198 -11.78 -3.92 -3.28
C LEU A 198 -12.54 -5.10 -2.67
N VAL A 199 -12.17 -6.31 -3.07
CA VAL A 199 -12.85 -7.54 -2.64
C VAL A 199 -11.84 -8.57 -2.23
N ILE A 200 -12.14 -9.25 -1.13
CA ILE A 200 -11.47 -10.49 -0.76
C ILE A 200 -12.51 -11.60 -0.89
N ASP A 201 -12.29 -12.49 -1.85
CA ASP A 201 -13.13 -13.67 -2.11
C ASP A 201 -12.27 -14.92 -1.97
N HIS A 202 -12.50 -15.73 -0.94
CA HIS A 202 -11.76 -16.95 -0.66
C HIS A 202 -10.23 -16.80 -0.77
N ALA A 203 -9.68 -15.90 0.05
CA ALA A 203 -8.28 -15.48 0.04
C ALA A 203 -7.77 -14.75 -1.21
N LYS A 204 -8.57 -14.58 -2.27
CA LYS A 204 -8.18 -13.84 -3.48
C LYS A 204 -8.57 -12.38 -3.38
N PHE A 205 -7.57 -11.51 -3.43
CA PHE A 205 -7.75 -10.08 -3.55
C PHE A 205 -8.07 -9.68 -5.00
N SER A 206 -9.07 -8.82 -5.20
CA SER A 206 -9.44 -8.30 -6.52
C SER A 206 -9.90 -6.85 -6.44
N ILE A 207 -9.50 -6.08 -7.45
CA ILE A 207 -9.88 -4.67 -7.60
C ILE A 207 -10.99 -4.49 -8.66
N ASN A 208 -11.32 -5.53 -9.41
CA ASN A 208 -12.15 -5.41 -10.62
C ASN A 208 -13.65 -5.62 -10.37
N LYS A 209 -14.13 -5.57 -9.12
CA LYS A 209 -15.57 -5.73 -8.85
C LYS A 209 -16.29 -4.41 -9.07
N ALA A 210 -17.22 -4.42 -10.02
CA ALA A 210 -18.06 -3.26 -10.28
C ALA A 210 -19.13 -3.10 -9.18
N LEU A 211 -19.20 -1.91 -8.59
CA LEU A 211 -20.16 -1.56 -7.53
C LEU A 211 -20.97 -0.31 -7.80
N PHE A 212 -20.69 0.47 -8.84
CA PHE A 212 -21.37 1.74 -9.04
C PHE A 212 -22.26 1.66 -10.26
N LYS A 213 -23.58 1.70 -10.07
CA LYS A 213 -24.55 1.80 -11.15
C LYS A 213 -24.95 3.26 -11.34
N ILE A 214 -24.50 3.86 -12.44
CA ILE A 214 -24.81 5.25 -12.80
C ILE A 214 -25.63 5.23 -14.09
N GLY A 215 -26.93 5.45 -13.97
CA GLY A 215 -27.87 5.27 -15.06
C GLY A 215 -27.84 3.84 -15.60
N LYS A 216 -27.36 3.67 -16.85
CA LYS A 216 -27.20 2.35 -17.50
C LYS A 216 -25.79 1.76 -17.35
N ALA A 217 -24.81 2.55 -16.91
CA ALA A 217 -23.42 2.10 -16.78
C ALA A 217 -23.18 1.45 -15.42
N VAL A 218 -22.33 0.42 -15.39
CA VAL A 218 -21.85 -0.22 -14.16
C VAL A 218 -20.33 -0.07 -14.15
N LYS A 219 -19.80 0.54 -13.08
CA LYS A 219 -18.40 0.95 -12.95
C LYS A 219 -17.73 0.31 -11.72
N THR A 220 -16.42 0.10 -11.81
CA THR A 220 -15.55 -0.35 -10.70
C THR A 220 -15.18 0.79 -9.75
N GLN A 221 -15.18 2.02 -10.26
CA GLN A 221 -14.84 3.21 -9.50
C GLN A 221 -15.73 4.41 -9.79
N LEU A 222 -15.80 5.33 -8.83
CA LEU A 222 -16.17 6.72 -9.05
C LEU A 222 -14.88 7.53 -9.15
N PHE A 223 -14.85 8.51 -10.05
CA PHE A 223 -13.69 9.35 -10.28
C PHE A 223 -14.16 10.77 -10.53
N ALA A 224 -13.45 11.73 -9.97
CA ALA A 224 -13.73 13.15 -10.17
C ALA A 224 -12.41 13.93 -10.16
N ALA A 225 -12.14 14.62 -11.26
CA ALA A 225 -11.04 15.55 -11.41
C ALA A 225 -11.55 16.90 -11.88
N ALA A 226 -10.78 17.95 -11.65
CA ALA A 226 -11.06 19.27 -12.18
C ALA A 226 -9.76 20.06 -12.35
N GLU A 227 -9.73 20.86 -13.40
CA GLU A 227 -8.61 21.77 -13.67
C GLU A 227 -8.37 22.71 -12.47
N LEU A 228 -7.10 22.91 -12.13
CA LEU A 228 -6.68 23.84 -11.08
C LEU A 228 -6.35 25.19 -11.71
N GLU A 229 -7.19 26.20 -11.45
CA GLU A 229 -6.94 27.57 -11.90
C GLU A 229 -5.77 28.22 -11.14
N GLU A 230 -5.06 29.18 -11.76
CA GLU A 230 -3.82 29.79 -11.24
C GLU A 230 -3.95 30.37 -9.81
N ASP A 231 -5.10 30.95 -9.48
CA ASP A 231 -5.39 31.55 -8.17
C ASP A 231 -6.24 30.65 -7.25
N GLN A 232 -6.48 29.41 -7.68
CA GLN A 232 -7.34 28.50 -6.93
C GLN A 232 -6.56 27.73 -5.86
N ASP A 233 -7.13 27.69 -4.67
CA ASP A 233 -6.66 26.87 -3.57
C ASP A 233 -6.93 25.38 -3.87
N LYS A 234 -5.84 24.62 -4.06
CA LYS A 234 -5.89 23.18 -4.39
C LYS A 234 -6.59 22.35 -3.32
N GLU A 235 -6.39 22.65 -2.04
CA GLU A 235 -7.02 21.90 -0.95
C GLU A 235 -8.53 22.14 -0.93
N LYS A 236 -8.96 23.38 -1.17
CA LYS A 236 -10.38 23.69 -1.33
C LYS A 236 -10.99 23.02 -2.56
N LEU A 237 -10.26 22.90 -3.66
CA LEU A 237 -10.72 22.17 -4.83
C LEU A 237 -10.87 20.67 -4.52
N LEU A 238 -9.84 20.05 -3.91
CA LEU A 238 -9.89 18.65 -3.47
C LEU A 238 -11.07 18.38 -2.52
N ALA A 239 -11.35 19.29 -1.58
CA ALA A 239 -12.51 19.17 -0.69
C ALA A 239 -13.85 19.22 -1.44
N LYS A 240 -13.96 20.01 -2.52
CA LYS A 240 -15.15 20.03 -3.38
C LYS A 240 -15.27 18.76 -4.21
N LEU A 241 -14.14 18.20 -4.65
CA LEU A 241 -14.07 16.95 -5.40
C LEU A 241 -14.35 15.72 -4.53
N ALA A 242 -14.08 15.81 -3.22
CA ALA A 242 -14.16 14.69 -2.27
C ALA A 242 -15.38 13.80 -2.47
N ILE A 243 -15.13 12.49 -2.55
CA ILE A 243 -16.15 11.44 -2.58
C ILE A 243 -16.34 10.96 -1.15
N ASN A 244 -17.55 11.15 -0.62
CA ASN A 244 -17.84 10.93 0.79
C ASN A 244 -18.79 9.75 0.96
N TYR A 245 -18.39 8.76 1.75
CA TYR A 245 -19.25 7.65 2.13
C TYR A 245 -19.80 7.85 3.55
N ASN A 246 -21.11 7.65 3.70
CA ASN A 246 -21.79 7.62 4.98
C ASN A 246 -22.14 6.16 5.30
N ALA A 247 -21.43 5.57 6.26
CA ALA A 247 -21.61 4.17 6.66
C ALA A 247 -22.98 3.89 7.30
N LYS A 248 -23.57 4.87 8.00
CA LYS A 248 -24.87 4.71 8.66
C LYS A 248 -26.00 4.53 7.65
N ASP A 249 -26.03 5.41 6.66
CA ASP A 249 -27.07 5.41 5.63
C ASP A 249 -26.68 4.54 4.42
N LYS A 250 -25.44 4.03 4.42
CA LYS A 250 -24.78 3.31 3.33
C LYS A 250 -24.88 4.06 2.01
N THR A 251 -24.69 5.37 2.06
CA THR A 251 -24.75 6.25 0.88
C THR A 251 -23.36 6.75 0.53
N ILE A 252 -23.11 6.94 -0.76
CA ILE A 252 -21.90 7.60 -1.27
C ILE A 252 -22.30 8.82 -2.07
N SER A 253 -21.71 9.97 -1.73
CA SER A 253 -21.89 11.22 -2.44
C SER A 253 -20.65 11.55 -3.24
N TYR A 254 -20.82 11.88 -4.52
CA TYR A 254 -19.73 12.24 -5.42
C TYR A 254 -20.12 13.49 -6.25
N PRO A 255 -19.16 14.33 -6.64
CA PRO A 255 -19.42 15.50 -7.45
C PRO A 255 -19.79 15.14 -8.89
N GLU A 256 -20.59 15.99 -9.54
CA GLU A 256 -20.85 15.92 -10.97
C GLU A 256 -19.80 16.77 -11.73
N ILE A 257 -19.09 16.10 -12.63
CA ILE A 257 -18.03 16.66 -13.47
C ILE A 257 -18.50 16.69 -14.92
N ASN A 258 -18.31 17.83 -15.58
CA ASN A 258 -18.53 17.98 -17.02
C ASN A 258 -17.18 17.96 -17.75
N GLU A 259 -17.03 17.05 -18.69
CA GLU A 259 -15.91 17.08 -19.62
C GLU A 259 -16.12 18.17 -20.66
N THR A 260 -15.16 19.08 -20.77
CA THR A 260 -15.16 20.14 -21.78
C THR A 260 -13.95 19.97 -22.70
N LYS A 261 -13.89 20.78 -23.77
CA LYS A 261 -12.72 20.80 -24.66
C LYS A 261 -11.43 21.27 -23.96
N ASN A 262 -11.58 21.95 -22.82
CA ASN A 262 -10.47 22.55 -22.09
C ASN A 262 -10.14 21.76 -20.81
N GLY A 263 -10.81 20.63 -20.56
CA GLY A 263 -10.63 19.83 -19.35
C GLY A 263 -11.92 19.60 -18.58
N SER A 264 -11.78 18.97 -17.42
CA SER A 264 -12.87 18.59 -16.53
C SER A 264 -13.28 19.75 -15.63
N VAL A 265 -14.58 20.08 -15.60
CA VAL A 265 -15.11 21.22 -14.83
C VAL A 265 -16.15 20.75 -13.81
N LEU A 266 -15.99 21.22 -12.56
CA LEU A 266 -16.95 20.96 -11.49
C LEU A 266 -18.25 21.75 -11.72
N THR A 267 -19.39 21.06 -11.71
CA THR A 267 -20.71 21.71 -11.88
C THR A 267 -21.29 22.33 -10.61
N GLY A 268 -20.72 21.98 -9.45
CA GLY A 268 -21.25 22.31 -8.12
C GLY A 268 -22.37 21.37 -7.64
N LYS A 269 -22.90 20.51 -8.51
CA LYS A 269 -23.87 19.49 -8.13
C LYS A 269 -23.18 18.25 -7.58
N ARG A 270 -23.91 17.51 -6.74
CA ARG A 270 -23.47 16.21 -6.21
C ARG A 270 -24.57 15.18 -6.42
N SER A 271 -24.14 13.99 -6.83
CA SER A 271 -24.99 12.82 -6.90
C SER A 271 -24.82 11.98 -5.64
N VAL A 272 -25.84 11.20 -5.31
CA VAL A 272 -25.84 10.28 -4.16
C VAL A 272 -26.32 8.92 -4.62
N LEU A 273 -25.56 7.87 -4.32
CA LEU A 273 -25.95 6.48 -4.54
C LEU A 273 -26.13 5.78 -3.20
N THR A 274 -27.03 4.81 -3.14
CA THR A 274 -27.27 4.00 -1.95
C THR A 274 -26.80 2.57 -2.20
N PHE A 275 -26.05 2.00 -1.26
CA PHE A 275 -25.62 0.61 -1.33
C PHE A 275 -26.78 -0.33 -0.98
N ARG A 276 -27.25 -1.08 -1.96
CA ARG A 276 -28.31 -2.09 -1.81
C ARG A 276 -28.02 -3.27 -2.73
N ASP A 277 -28.30 -4.48 -2.25
CA ASP A 277 -28.14 -5.71 -3.05
C ASP A 277 -26.71 -5.89 -3.60
N GLY A 278 -25.71 -5.45 -2.84
CA GLY A 278 -24.31 -5.53 -3.23
C GLY A 278 -23.85 -4.52 -4.28
N ILE A 279 -24.61 -3.46 -4.55
CA ILE A 279 -24.25 -2.39 -5.51
C ILE A 279 -24.73 -1.02 -5.02
N PHE A 280 -23.98 0.06 -5.31
CA PHE A 280 -24.41 1.44 -5.19
C PHE A 280 -25.27 1.83 -6.40
N LYS A 281 -26.51 2.29 -6.16
CA LYS A 281 -27.46 2.74 -7.19
C LYS A 281 -28.33 3.89 -6.72
#